data_AF-A0A2V6LHH6-F1
#
_entry.id   AF-A0A2V6LHH6-F1
#
_cell.length_a   1.000
_cell.length_b   1.000
_cell.length_c   1.000
_cell.angle_alpha   90.00
_cell.angle_beta   90.00
_cell.angle_gamma   90.00
#
_symmetry.space_group_name_H-M   'P 1'
#
loop_
_entity.id
_entity.type
_entity.pdbx_description
1 polymer ?
#
loop_
_entity_poly.entity_id
_entity_poly.type
_entity_poly.pdbx_seq_one_letter_code
_entity_poly.pdbx_strand_id
1 'polypeptide(L)'
;MSHGAAVLEEVTQSPAEKSTITSSPQEGADDLPLWFQQQREQGWREFSTMPNPTRKDQAWRFSNVDALDLSPYRFANAPSDDEQVEILERSAMLNGKSGRLIFANDQLLERDALPESLRRAGVIFQPLERALIEHEDLVRKHFM
;
A
#
# COMPACT_ATOMS: atom_id res chain seq x y z
N MET A 1 -3.38 -34.03 -14.27
CA MET A 1 -2.61 -32.96 -13.59
C MET A 1 -3.50 -31.73 -13.57
N SER A 2 -4.32 -31.59 -12.53
CA SER A 2 -5.25 -30.47 -12.40
C SER A 2 -4.54 -29.36 -11.64
N HIS A 3 -4.23 -28.25 -12.31
CA HIS A 3 -3.78 -27.04 -11.65
C HIS A 3 -5.01 -26.33 -11.07
N GLY A 4 -5.32 -26.65 -9.81
CA GLY A 4 -6.29 -25.90 -9.04
C GLY A 4 -5.72 -24.52 -8.72
N ALA A 5 -6.00 -23.53 -9.56
CA ALA A 5 -5.92 -22.14 -9.17
C ALA A 5 -6.96 -21.94 -8.07
N ALA A 6 -6.51 -21.79 -6.82
CA ALA A 6 -7.38 -21.38 -5.74
C ALA A 6 -7.84 -19.95 -6.02
N VAL A 7 -8.97 -19.84 -6.73
CA VAL A 7 -9.76 -18.61 -6.77
C VAL A 7 -10.24 -18.40 -5.34
N LEU A 8 -9.68 -17.38 -4.69
CA LEU A 8 -10.07 -16.97 -3.34
C LEU A 8 -11.52 -16.44 -3.40
N GLU A 9 -12.49 -17.35 -3.30
CA GLU A 9 -13.86 -17.03 -2.94
C GLU A 9 -13.90 -16.65 -1.46
N GLU A 10 -14.36 -15.43 -1.17
CA GLU A 10 -14.52 -14.84 0.17
C GLU A 10 -13.35 -15.05 1.14
N VAL A 11 -12.38 -14.12 1.10
CA VAL A 11 -11.48 -13.93 2.24
C VAL A 11 -11.90 -12.65 2.96
N THR A 12 -12.72 -12.82 4.00
CA THR A 12 -12.94 -11.87 5.10
C THR A 12 -11.83 -11.95 6.17
N GLN A 13 -10.68 -12.56 5.84
CA GLN A 13 -9.54 -12.66 6.75
C GLN A 13 -8.32 -11.93 6.20
N SER A 14 -8.05 -10.76 6.77
CA SER A 14 -6.75 -10.12 6.71
C SER A 14 -5.70 -11.03 7.35
N PRO A 15 -4.59 -11.37 6.68
CA PRO A 15 -3.35 -11.49 7.41
C PRO A 15 -3.02 -10.07 7.88
N ALA A 16 -2.99 -9.86 9.20
CA ALA A 16 -2.57 -8.62 9.82
C ALA A 16 -1.05 -8.40 9.65
N GLU A 17 -0.57 -8.45 8.41
CA GLU A 17 0.82 -8.16 8.10
C GLU A 17 0.93 -6.66 7.81
N LYS A 18 1.78 -5.98 8.59
CA LYS A 18 2.11 -4.57 8.32
C LYS A 18 2.75 -4.50 6.95
N SER A 19 2.17 -3.70 6.06
CA SER A 19 2.74 -3.51 4.73
C SER A 19 4.10 -2.84 4.88
N THR A 20 5.15 -3.50 4.39
CA THR A 20 6.52 -2.97 4.54
C THR A 20 6.96 -2.11 3.36
N ILE A 21 6.12 -1.96 2.33
CA ILE A 21 6.42 -1.16 1.14
C ILE A 21 6.48 0.35 1.43
N THR A 22 5.74 0.82 2.45
CA THR A 22 5.70 2.22 2.90
C THR A 22 6.79 2.54 3.93
N SER A 23 7.41 1.50 4.52
CA SER A 23 8.48 1.66 5.51
C SER A 23 9.81 2.01 4.85
N SER A 24 10.84 2.28 5.67
CA SER A 24 12.21 2.43 5.20
C SER A 24 12.64 1.15 4.45
N PRO A 25 13.43 1.25 3.35
CA PRO A 25 13.85 0.05 2.60
C PRO A 25 14.60 -0.99 3.45
N GLN A 26 15.18 -0.58 4.58
CA GLN A 26 15.93 -1.42 5.51
C GLN A 26 15.06 -2.28 6.44
N GLU A 27 13.76 -1.97 6.59
CA GLU A 27 12.90 -2.57 7.63
C GLU A 27 11.98 -3.70 7.14
N GLY A 28 12.03 -4.07 5.86
CA GLY A 28 11.41 -5.33 5.41
C GLY A 28 11.35 -5.48 3.91
N ALA A 29 12.02 -6.53 3.48
CA ALA A 29 12.28 -6.79 2.08
C ALA A 29 12.28 -8.29 1.71
N ASP A 30 12.20 -9.21 2.68
CA ASP A 30 12.52 -10.63 2.42
C ASP A 30 11.62 -11.26 1.34
N ASP A 31 10.35 -10.86 1.26
CA ASP A 31 9.37 -11.41 0.31
C ASP A 31 9.12 -10.54 -0.94
N LEU A 32 9.75 -9.36 -1.05
CA LEU A 32 9.55 -8.48 -2.20
C LEU A 32 10.50 -8.84 -3.36
N PRO A 33 10.12 -8.63 -4.64
CA PRO A 33 11.02 -8.85 -5.75
C PRO A 33 12.29 -7.97 -5.67
N LEU A 34 13.45 -8.56 -6.00
CA LEU A 34 14.76 -7.88 -5.89
C LEU A 34 14.83 -6.55 -6.66
N TRP A 35 14.24 -6.48 -7.85
CA TRP A 35 14.25 -5.23 -8.63
C TRP A 35 13.51 -4.11 -7.89
N PHE A 36 12.42 -4.42 -7.19
CA PHE A 36 11.62 -3.44 -6.47
C PHE A 36 12.34 -2.98 -5.19
N GLN A 37 13.00 -3.90 -4.50
CA GLN A 37 13.88 -3.56 -3.37
C GLN A 37 14.98 -2.58 -3.81
N GLN A 38 15.67 -2.88 -4.91
CA GLN A 38 16.73 -2.03 -5.46
C GLN A 38 16.21 -0.63 -5.86
N GLN A 39 15.03 -0.56 -6.47
CA GLN A 39 14.38 0.71 -6.80
C GLN A 39 14.07 1.53 -5.53
N ARG A 40 13.55 0.90 -4.47
CA ARG A 40 13.30 1.57 -3.17
C ARG A 40 14.59 2.07 -2.54
N GLU A 41 15.64 1.26 -2.53
CA GLU A 41 16.96 1.66 -2.01
C GLU A 41 17.58 2.80 -2.81
N GLN A 42 17.43 2.79 -4.14
CA GLN A 42 17.88 3.89 -4.98
C GLN A 42 17.11 5.18 -4.66
N GLY A 43 15.78 5.14 -4.67
CA GLY A 43 14.95 6.30 -4.35
C GLY A 43 15.24 6.86 -2.95
N TRP A 44 15.46 5.99 -1.97
CA TRP A 44 15.83 6.39 -0.62
C TRP A 44 17.20 7.08 -0.55
N ARG A 45 18.21 6.54 -1.26
CA ARG A 45 19.53 7.17 -1.35
C ARG A 45 19.44 8.54 -2.01
N GLU A 46 18.72 8.64 -3.12
CA GLU A 46 18.51 9.92 -3.82
C GLU A 46 17.84 10.94 -2.90
N PHE A 47 16.72 10.57 -2.27
CA PHE A 47 16.01 11.43 -1.31
C PHE A 47 16.91 11.88 -0.16
N SER A 48 17.71 10.97 0.42
CA SER A 48 18.61 11.28 1.54
C SER A 48 19.72 12.27 1.18
N THR A 49 20.04 12.42 -0.11
CA THR A 49 21.01 13.42 -0.60
C THR A 49 20.38 14.76 -0.97
N MET A 50 19.04 14.84 -1.04
CA MET A 50 18.36 16.09 -1.36
C MET A 50 18.43 17.06 -0.18
N PRO A 51 18.70 18.36 -0.43
CA PRO A 51 18.65 19.35 0.62
C PRO A 51 17.20 19.54 1.11
N ASN A 52 17.04 19.79 2.42
CA ASN A 52 15.73 20.16 2.95
C ASN A 52 15.24 21.46 2.29
N PRO A 53 13.96 21.55 1.85
CA PRO A 53 13.47 22.77 1.24
C PRO A 53 13.48 23.94 2.22
N THR A 54 13.63 25.13 1.67
CA THR A 54 13.65 26.39 2.39
C THR A 54 12.57 27.31 1.84
N ARG A 55 12.22 28.35 2.60
CA ARG A 55 11.28 29.38 2.11
C ARG A 55 11.82 30.19 0.91
N LYS A 56 13.12 30.07 0.60
CA LYS A 56 13.73 30.68 -0.59
C LYS A 56 13.40 29.89 -1.85
N ASP A 57 13.09 28.61 -1.72
CA ASP A 57 12.67 27.76 -2.83
C ASP A 57 11.27 28.16 -3.29
N GLN A 58 11.13 28.54 -4.56
CA GLN A 58 9.89 29.13 -5.08
C GLN A 58 8.67 28.21 -4.87
N ALA A 59 8.85 26.90 -5.03
CA ALA A 59 7.81 25.89 -4.82
C ALA A 59 7.34 25.81 -3.36
N TRP A 60 8.16 26.25 -2.39
CA TRP A 60 7.92 26.14 -0.95
C TRP A 60 7.64 27.48 -0.27
N ARG A 61 7.65 28.59 -1.02
CA ARG A 61 7.55 29.96 -0.48
C ARG A 61 6.36 30.16 0.48
N PHE A 62 5.24 29.50 0.20
CA PHE A 62 3.99 29.61 0.96
C PHE A 62 3.71 28.40 1.85
N SER A 63 4.59 27.40 1.87
CA SER A 63 4.48 26.21 2.70
C SER A 63 5.18 26.41 4.05
N ASN A 64 4.67 25.75 5.10
CA ASN A 64 5.38 25.66 6.37
C ASN A 64 6.41 24.52 6.31
N VAL A 65 7.66 24.85 6.02
CA VAL A 65 8.75 23.85 5.94
C VAL A 65 9.08 23.21 7.28
N ASP A 66 8.78 23.87 8.41
CA ASP A 66 9.02 23.31 9.74
C ASP A 66 8.10 22.12 10.04
N ALA A 67 6.98 21.99 9.33
CA ALA A 67 6.08 20.84 9.43
C ALA A 67 6.67 19.55 8.84
N LEU A 68 7.84 19.62 8.19
CA LEU A 68 8.57 18.44 7.72
C LEU A 68 9.39 17.77 8.84
N ASP A 69 9.53 18.40 10.01
CA ASP A 69 10.11 17.74 11.17
C ASP A 69 9.14 16.68 11.72
N LEU A 70 9.38 15.44 11.32
CA LEU A 70 8.60 14.28 11.75
C LEU A 70 9.15 13.61 13.01
N SER A 71 10.23 14.14 13.61
CA SER A 71 10.85 13.54 14.81
C SER A 71 9.92 13.35 16.03
N PRO A 72 8.87 14.16 16.24
CA PRO A 72 7.92 13.93 17.33
C PRO A 72 6.96 12.76 17.07
N TYR A 73 6.82 12.33 15.82
CA TYR A 73 5.85 11.32 15.41
C TYR A 73 6.40 9.91 15.56
N ARG A 74 5.49 8.93 15.66
CA ARG A 74 5.80 7.51 15.74
C ARG A 74 4.85 6.76 14.82
N PHE A 75 5.31 5.64 14.29
CA PHE A 75 4.42 4.73 13.58
C PHE A 75 3.32 4.24 14.51
N ALA A 76 2.09 4.26 14.01
CA ALA A 76 0.96 3.71 14.73
C ALA A 76 1.05 2.18 14.80
N ASN A 77 0.41 1.60 15.82
CA ASN A 77 0.22 0.16 15.88
C ASN A 77 -0.90 -0.27 14.92
N ALA A 78 -0.96 -1.58 14.68
CA ALA A 78 -2.14 -2.20 14.10
C ALA A 78 -3.38 -1.77 14.88
N PRO A 79 -4.50 -1.40 14.23
CA PRO A 79 -5.74 -1.14 14.93
C PRO A 79 -6.20 -2.43 15.64
N SER A 80 -6.65 -2.28 16.88
CA SER A 80 -7.36 -3.32 17.62
C SER A 80 -8.65 -3.73 16.91
N ASP A 81 -9.22 -4.88 17.28
CA ASP A 81 -10.46 -5.38 16.67
C ASP A 81 -11.60 -4.36 16.78
N ASP A 82 -11.74 -3.69 17.93
CA ASP A 82 -12.75 -2.65 18.15
C ASP A 82 -12.51 -1.43 17.25
N GLU A 83 -11.26 -0.99 17.10
CA GLU A 83 -10.89 0.10 16.20
C GLU A 83 -11.12 -0.27 14.73
N GLN A 84 -10.87 -1.51 14.34
CA GLN A 84 -11.14 -1.99 12.98
C GLN A 84 -12.64 -1.91 12.68
N VAL A 85 -13.50 -2.38 13.59
CA VAL A 85 -14.95 -2.27 13.44
C VAL A 85 -15.37 -0.81 13.30
N GLU A 86 -14.89 0.08 14.16
CA GLU A 86 -15.20 1.51 14.08
C GLU A 86 -14.75 2.12 12.74
N ILE A 87 -13.54 1.80 12.28
CA ILE A 87 -13.01 2.28 11.01
C ILE A 87 -13.87 1.80 9.84
N LEU A 88 -14.27 0.53 9.84
CA LEU A 88 -15.11 -0.03 8.78
C LEU A 88 -16.50 0.63 8.75
N GLU A 89 -17.12 0.86 9.92
CA GLU A 89 -18.41 1.54 10.02
C GLU A 89 -18.34 3.00 9.55
N ARG A 90 -17.25 3.70 9.89
CA ARG A 90 -17.03 5.11 9.52
C ARG A 90 -16.50 5.29 8.09
N SER A 91 -15.99 4.23 7.48
CA SER A 91 -15.47 4.26 6.11
C SER A 91 -16.60 4.52 5.12
N ALA A 92 -16.58 5.71 4.51
CA ALA A 92 -17.62 6.15 3.59
C ALA A 92 -17.85 5.13 2.47
N MET A 93 -19.11 4.71 2.30
CA MET A 93 -19.50 3.91 1.14
C MET A 93 -19.65 4.82 -0.07
N LEU A 94 -18.82 4.58 -1.08
CA LEU A 94 -19.02 5.18 -2.41
C LEU A 94 -20.13 4.39 -3.13
N ASN A 95 -21.23 5.06 -3.44
CA ASN A 95 -22.33 4.45 -4.19
C ASN A 95 -21.86 4.03 -5.59
N GLY A 96 -22.26 2.84 -6.04
CA GLY A 96 -21.94 2.33 -7.38
C GLY A 96 -20.51 1.81 -7.56
N LYS A 97 -19.75 1.59 -6.48
CA LYS A 97 -18.40 1.00 -6.55
C LYS A 97 -18.44 -0.46 -7.02
N SER A 98 -17.45 -0.86 -7.83
CA SER A 98 -17.24 -2.27 -8.23
C SER A 98 -16.23 -3.02 -7.34
N GLY A 99 -15.56 -2.31 -6.44
CA GLY A 99 -14.63 -2.89 -5.46
C GLY A 99 -14.13 -1.81 -4.50
N ARG A 100 -13.63 -2.24 -3.33
CA ARG A 100 -13.06 -1.39 -2.28
C ARG A 100 -11.89 -2.12 -1.63
N LEU A 101 -10.86 -1.35 -1.28
CA LEU A 101 -9.84 -1.74 -0.32
C LEU A 101 -9.89 -0.72 0.82
N ILE A 102 -9.97 -1.17 2.06
CA ILE A 102 -9.85 -0.31 3.24
C ILE A 102 -8.52 -0.60 3.90
N PHE A 103 -7.76 0.46 4.18
CA PHE A 103 -6.49 0.39 4.87
C PHE A 103 -6.52 1.25 6.14
N ALA A 104 -5.86 0.78 7.19
CA ALA A 104 -5.61 1.56 8.39
C ALA A 104 -4.19 1.27 8.89
N ASN A 105 -3.42 2.33 9.15
CA ASN A 105 -2.03 2.22 9.62
C ASN A 105 -1.19 1.21 8.80
N ASP A 106 -1.24 1.33 7.48
CA ASP A 106 -0.56 0.45 6.51
C ASP A 106 -0.97 -1.03 6.55
N GLN A 107 -2.15 -1.34 7.11
CA GLN A 107 -2.72 -2.68 7.10
C GLN A 107 -4.02 -2.72 6.30
N LEU A 108 -4.18 -3.76 5.48
CA LEU A 108 -5.44 -4.04 4.81
C LEU A 108 -6.46 -4.54 5.84
N LEU A 109 -7.58 -3.83 5.95
CA LEU A 109 -8.71 -4.22 6.81
C LEU A 109 -9.80 -4.96 6.03
N GLU A 110 -10.09 -4.53 4.81
CA GLU A 110 -11.16 -5.11 4.01
C GLU A 110 -10.84 -5.03 2.52
N ARG A 111 -11.24 -6.07 1.80
CA ARG A 111 -11.26 -6.09 0.34
C ARG A 111 -12.59 -6.64 -0.17
N ASP A 112 -13.28 -5.86 -0.99
CA ASP A 112 -14.47 -6.34 -1.70
C ASP A 112 -14.07 -7.35 -2.78
N ALA A 113 -14.89 -8.39 -2.95
CA ALA A 113 -14.84 -9.21 -4.15
C ALA A 113 -15.34 -8.40 -5.36
N LEU A 114 -14.62 -8.49 -6.49
CA LEU A 114 -15.06 -7.86 -7.73
C LEU A 114 -16.24 -8.61 -8.36
N PRO A 115 -17.16 -7.90 -9.05
CA PRO A 115 -18.15 -8.50 -9.93
C PRO A 115 -17.54 -9.50 -10.91
N GLU A 116 -18.25 -10.60 -11.14
CA GLU A 116 -17.79 -11.69 -12.01
C GLU A 116 -17.49 -11.25 -13.45
N SER A 117 -18.21 -10.24 -13.95
CA SER A 117 -17.94 -9.65 -15.26
C SER A 117 -16.55 -9.04 -15.35
N LEU A 118 -16.08 -8.36 -14.29
CA LEU A 118 -14.76 -7.74 -14.24
C LEU A 118 -13.66 -8.78 -14.05
N ARG A 119 -13.90 -9.79 -13.21
CA ARG A 119 -12.97 -10.91 -13.04
C ARG A 119 -12.73 -11.63 -14.37
N ARG A 120 -13.79 -11.94 -15.12
CA ARG A 120 -13.68 -12.55 -16.46
C ARG A 120 -13.05 -11.63 -17.51
N ALA A 121 -13.14 -10.31 -17.34
CA ALA A 121 -12.45 -9.35 -18.18
C ALA A 121 -10.94 -9.23 -17.85
N GLY A 122 -10.45 -9.94 -16.82
CA GLY A 122 -9.04 -9.95 -16.42
C GLY A 122 -8.65 -8.84 -15.44
N VAL A 123 -9.62 -8.20 -14.77
CA VAL A 123 -9.31 -7.17 -13.77
C VAL A 123 -8.73 -7.82 -12.52
N ILE A 124 -7.52 -7.39 -12.15
CA ILE A 124 -6.84 -7.75 -10.90
C ILE A 124 -7.05 -6.61 -9.90
N PHE A 125 -7.61 -6.92 -8.72
CA PHE A 125 -7.87 -5.93 -7.68
C PHE A 125 -7.42 -6.46 -6.31
N GLN A 126 -6.26 -5.96 -5.88
CA GLN A 126 -5.61 -6.35 -4.63
C GLN A 126 -4.57 -5.31 -4.20
N PRO A 127 -4.09 -5.36 -2.95
CA PRO A 127 -3.02 -4.50 -2.48
C PRO A 127 -1.73 -4.67 -3.30
N LEU A 128 -0.93 -3.60 -3.37
CA LEU A 128 0.28 -3.55 -4.19
C LEU A 128 1.32 -4.58 -3.72
N GLU A 129 1.41 -4.83 -2.42
CA GLU A 129 2.30 -5.81 -1.80
C GLU A 129 2.06 -7.21 -2.37
N ARG A 130 0.79 -7.60 -2.51
CA ARG A 130 0.40 -8.88 -3.12
C ARG A 130 0.61 -8.86 -4.63
N ALA A 131 0.26 -7.76 -5.30
CA ALA A 131 0.45 -7.63 -6.74
C ALA A 131 1.92 -7.71 -7.17
N LEU A 132 2.85 -7.19 -6.37
CA LEU A 132 4.29 -7.28 -6.60
C LEU A 132 4.78 -8.72 -6.62
N ILE A 133 4.19 -9.60 -5.80
CA ILE A 133 4.59 -11.01 -5.68
C ILE A 133 3.84 -11.87 -6.71
N GLU A 134 2.52 -11.73 -6.81
CA GLU A 134 1.66 -12.59 -7.63
C GLU A 134 1.63 -12.21 -9.11
N HIS A 135 1.93 -10.94 -9.41
CA HIS A 135 1.83 -10.36 -10.75
C HIS A 135 3.05 -9.51 -11.09
N GLU A 136 4.24 -9.94 -10.64
CA GLU A 136 5.50 -9.20 -10.78
C GLU A 136 5.73 -8.68 -12.19
N ASP A 137 5.58 -9.54 -13.22
CA ASP A 137 5.81 -9.15 -14.62
C ASP A 137 4.92 -7.99 -15.07
N LEU A 138 3.67 -7.95 -14.62
CA LEU A 138 2.74 -6.86 -14.94
C LEU A 138 3.13 -5.59 -14.20
N VAL A 139 3.41 -5.70 -12.90
CA VAL A 139 3.79 -4.54 -12.08
C VAL A 139 5.10 -3.95 -12.60
N ARG A 140 6.14 -4.76 -12.77
CA ARG A 140 7.44 -4.31 -13.27
C ARG A 140 7.38 -3.63 -14.64
N LYS A 141 6.48 -4.09 -15.51
CA LYS A 141 6.34 -3.51 -16.86
C LYS A 141 5.60 -2.17 -16.87
N HIS A 142 4.70 -1.94 -15.91
CA HIS A 142 3.74 -0.84 -15.98
C HIS A 142 3.77 0.12 -14.79
N PHE A 143 4.48 -0.23 -13.71
CA PHE A 143 4.56 0.54 -12.48
C PHE A 143 6.00 1.01 -12.26
N MET A 144 6.17 2.33 -12.40
CA MET A 144 7.44 3.09 -12.29
C MET A 144 8.44 2.78 -13.41
#